data_AF-A0A024TCQ6-F1
#
_entry.id   AF-A0A024TCQ6-F1
#
_cell.length_a   1.000
_cell.length_b   1.000
_cell.length_c   1.000
_cell.angle_alpha   90.00
_cell.angle_beta   90.00
_cell.angle_gamma   90.00
#
_symmetry.space_group_name_H-M   'P 1'
#
loop_
_entity.id
_entity.type
_entity.pdbx_description
1 polymer ?
#
loop_
_entity_poly.entity_id
_entity_poly.type
_entity_poly.pdbx_seq_one_letter_code
_entity_poly.pdbx_strand_id
1 'polypeptide(L)' 'MLREWALVALRHVCEGNEPNQAYIRALSPQEVVPRVDLAKMGVHAVLNDNKMTLQPLP' A
#
# COMPACT_ATOMS: atom_id res chain seq x y z
N MET A 1 -19.24 -3.26 19.34
CA MET A 1 -18.55 -4.19 20.23
C MET A 1 -17.66 -5.19 19.49
N LEU A 2 -18.16 -5.94 18.49
CA LEU A 2 -17.32 -6.93 17.79
C LEU A 2 -16.14 -6.30 17.02
N ARG A 3 -16.35 -5.13 16.41
CA ARG A 3 -15.33 -4.38 15.67
C ARG A 3 -14.14 -3.99 16.56
N GLU A 4 -14.42 -3.51 17.76
CA GLU A 4 -13.40 -3.06 18.71
C GLU A 4 -12.55 -4.22 19.18
N TRP A 5 -13.18 -5.36 19.51
CA TRP A 5 -12.46 -6.58 19.88
C TRP A 5 -11.63 -7.16 18.72
N ALA A 6 -12.15 -7.11 17.50
CA ALA A 6 -11.39 -7.53 16.31
C ALA A 6 -10.14 -6.66 16.10
N LEU A 7 -10.24 -5.34 16.29
CA LEU A 7 -9.10 -4.43 16.21
C LEU A 7 -8.05 -4.71 17.28
N VAL A 8 -8.48 -4.97 18.52
CA VAL A 8 -7.57 -5.32 19.63
C VAL A 8 -6.87 -6.65 19.38
N ALA A 9 -7.58 -7.67 18.90
CA ALA A 9 -6.98 -8.96 18.58
C ALA A 9 -5.96 -8.85 17.44
N LEU A 10 -6.31 -8.14 16.36
CA LEU A 10 -5.39 -7.89 15.24
C LEU A 10 -4.15 -7.13 15.71
N ARG A 11 -4.33 -6.11 16.56
CA ARG A 11 -3.22 -5.37 17.16
C ARG A 11 -2.29 -6.30 17.95
N HIS A 12 -2.85 -7.18 18.79
CA HIS A 12 -2.06 -8.11 19.61
C HIS A 12 -1.30 -9.15 18.80
N VAL A 13 -1.87 -9.61 17.67
CA VAL A 13 -1.21 -10.55 16.75
C VAL A 13 -0.07 -9.88 15.98
N CYS A 14 -0.23 -8.60 15.63
CA CYS A 14 0.68 -7.91 14.75
C CYS A 14 1.77 -7.11 15.49
N GLU A 15 1.46 -6.47 16.62
CA GLU A 15 2.43 -5.63 17.34
C GLU A 15 3.54 -6.47 17.99
N GLY A 16 4.80 -6.05 17.81
CA GLY A 16 5.97 -6.70 18.40
C GLY A 16 6.33 -8.08 17.80
N ASN A 17 5.56 -8.59 16.85
CA ASN A 17 5.84 -9.86 16.18
C ASN A 17 6.54 -9.59 14.83
N GLU A 18 7.87 -9.72 14.80
CA GLU A 18 8.68 -9.47 13.60
C GLU A 18 8.25 -10.29 12.37
N PRO A 19 7.94 -11.61 12.49
CA PRO A 19 7.38 -12.38 11.37
C PRO A 19 6.11 -11.77 10.78
N ASN A 20 5.14 -11.38 11.62
CA ASN A 20 3.89 -10.79 11.15
C ASN A 20 4.10 -9.40 10.57
N GLN A 21 5.03 -8.63 11.12
CA GLN A 21 5.43 -7.33 10.57
C GLN A 21 6.06 -7.45 9.18
N ALA A 22 6.82 -8.52 8.91
CA ALA A 22 7.35 -8.78 7.57
C ALA A 22 6.22 -9.01 6.56
N TYR A 23 5.19 -9.77 6.91
CA TYR A 23 4.00 -9.95 6.08
C TYR A 23 3.23 -8.64 5.85
N ILE A 24 3.06 -7.81 6.89
CA ILE A 24 2.40 -6.50 6.76
C ILE A 24 3.17 -5.59 5.80
N ARG A 25 4.51 -5.58 5.87
CA ARG A 25 5.35 -4.83 4.94
C ARG A 25 5.21 -5.36 3.50
N ALA A 26 5.12 -6.67 3.32
CA ALA A 26 4.92 -7.28 2.00
C ALA A 26 3.56 -6.92 1.36
N LEU A 27 2.54 -6.62 2.17
CA LEU A 27 1.23 -6.14 1.71
C LEU A 27 1.23 -4.67 1.28
N SER A 28 2.30 -3.92 1.55
CA SER A 28 2.41 -2.55 1.06
C SER A 28 2.45 -2.56 -0.47
N PRO A 29 1.82 -1.58 -1.15
CA PRO A 29 1.94 -1.43 -2.60
C PRO A 29 3.42 -1.48 -3.01
N GLN A 30 3.77 -2.38 -3.94
CA GLN A 30 5.17 -2.62 -4.31
C GLN A 30 5.57 -1.89 -5.59
N GLU A 31 4.66 -1.83 -6.56
CA GLU A 31 4.93 -1.21 -7.85
C GLU A 31 3.69 -0.59 -8.46
N VAL A 32 3.90 0.36 -9.36
CA VAL A 32 2.87 0.88 -10.23
C VAL A 32 3.02 0.20 -11.57
N VAL A 33 2.00 -0.54 -11.98
CA VAL A 33 1.97 -1.14 -13.33
C VAL A 33 1.53 -0.06 -14.33
N PRO A 34 2.39 0.39 -15.26
CA PRO A 34 2.04 1.42 -16.22
C PRO A 34 0.95 0.91 -17.16
N ARG A 35 -0.16 1.66 -17.26
CA ARG A 35 -1.23 1.40 -18.22
C ARG A 35 -1.09 2.31 -19.44
N VAL A 36 -1.40 1.76 -20.61
CA VAL A 36 -1.34 2.44 -21.92
C VAL A 36 -2.17 3.74 -21.91
N ASP A 37 -3.25 3.79 -21.14
CA ASP A 37 -4.15 4.94 -21.07
C ASP A 37 -3.54 6.15 -20.35
N LEU A 38 -2.71 5.93 -19.31
CA LEU A 38 -2.02 7.00 -18.60
C LEU A 38 -0.95 7.65 -19.49
N ALA A 39 -0.22 6.84 -20.25
CA ALA A 39 0.76 7.31 -21.23
C ALA A 39 0.11 8.17 -22.32
N LYS A 40 -1.08 7.79 -22.81
CA LYS A 40 -1.85 8.59 -23.78
C LYS A 40 -2.31 9.93 -23.21
N MET A 41 -2.47 10.03 -21.90
CA MET A 41 -2.82 11.28 -21.19
C MET A 41 -1.59 12.12 -20.81
N GLY A 42 -0.37 11.69 -21.18
CA GLY A 42 0.86 12.41 -20.87
C GLY A 42 1.22 12.39 -19.38
N VAL A 43 0.74 11.40 -18.63
CA VAL A 43 1.01 11.26 -17.18
C VAL A 43 1.52 9.87 -16.85
N HIS A 44 2.38 9.76 -15.85
CA HIS A 44 2.82 8.50 -15.26
C HIS A 44 2.46 8.46 -13.78
N ALA A 45 2.09 7.28 -13.29
CA ALA A 45 1.76 7.09 -11.89
C ALA A 45 3.04 6.72 -11.11
N VAL A 46 3.27 7.43 -10.01
CA VAL A 46 4.42 7.27 -9.11
C VAL A 46 3.89 6.91 -7.73
N LEU A 47 4.41 5.83 -7.16
CA LEU A 47 4.13 5.42 -5.79
C LEU A 47 5.16 6.09 -4.86
N ASN A 48 4.70 7.03 -4.04
CA ASN A 48 5.50 7.66 -2.99
C ASN A 48 4.84 7.41 -1.63
N ASP A 49 5.57 6.90 -0.64
CA ASP A 49 5.08 6.68 0.73
C ASP A 49 3.73 5.93 0.80
N ASN A 50 3.59 4.81 0.07
CA ASN A 50 2.34 4.05 -0.07
C ASN A 50 1.16 4.84 -0.68
N LYS A 51 1.40 6.01 -1.27
CA LYS A 51 0.40 6.81 -1.97
C LYS A 51 0.69 6.85 -3.46
N MET A 52 -0.32 6.56 -4.27
CA MET A 52 -0.24 6.74 -5.71
C MET A 52 -0.45 8.22 -6.04
N THR A 53 0.50 8.80 -6.78
CA THR A 53 0.44 10.17 -7.31
C THR A 53 0.59 10.14 -8.82
N LEU A 54 0.00 11.11 -9.51
CA LEU A 54 0.15 11.25 -10.97
C LEU A 54 1.12 12.39 -11.23
N GLN A 55 2.13 12.14 -12.05
CA GLN A 55 3.11 13.13 -12.48
C GLN A 55 3.09 13.27 -14.01
N PRO A 56 3.30 14.47 -14.57
CA PRO A 56 3.41 14.65 -16.00
C PRO A 56 4.64 13.91 -16.56
N LEU A 57 4.52 13.40 -17.78
CA LEU A 57 5.61 12.78 -18.53
C LEU A 57 6.61 13.88 -18.98
N PRO A 58 7.93 13.69 -18.84
CA PRO A 58 8.93 14.65 -19.32
C PRO A 58 8.97 14.76 -20.85
#